data_AF-A0A2A4VGA9-F1
#
_entry.id   AF-A0A2A4VGA9-F1
#
_cell.length_a   1.000
_cell.length_b   1.000
_cell.length_c   1.000
_cell.angle_alpha   90.00
_cell.angle_beta   90.00
_cell.angle_gamma   90.00
#
_symmetry.space_group_name_H-M   'P 1'
#
loop_
_entity.id
_entity.type
_entity.pdbx_description
1 polymer ?
#
loop_
_entity_poly.entity_id
_entity_poly.type
_entity_poly.pdbx_seq_one_letter_code
_entity_poly.pdbx_strand_id
1 'polypeptide(L)'
;MSLLAVPIISVVALVATLLCFIAVLILSIKHKAHVAMLTSQYQTQELILNNIQRVNDQLHIDIEKLRKQGEQITTENRQVSKQLEHRIQTLHTQINNQHEILSQLQTDQGDDKFYTRAIKLAKKGADIDEIVTECELPYAEVEMLISVYQNKTSS
;
A
#
# COMPACT_ATOMS: atom_id res chain seq x y z
N MET A 1 73.32 -23.29 -78.08
CA MET A 1 72.09 -23.32 -77.25
C MET A 1 70.95 -22.79 -78.12
N SER A 2 69.96 -23.63 -78.42
CA SER A 2 69.02 -23.48 -79.53
C SER A 2 68.23 -22.16 -79.54
N LEU A 3 68.31 -21.40 -80.64
CA LEU A 3 67.61 -20.12 -80.89
C LEU A 3 66.07 -20.20 -80.75
N LEU A 4 65.50 -21.40 -80.83
CA LEU A 4 64.06 -21.66 -80.69
C LEU A 4 63.58 -21.80 -79.24
N ALA A 5 64.47 -21.96 -78.25
CA ALA A 5 64.07 -22.21 -76.86
C ALA A 5 63.55 -20.94 -76.14
N VAL A 6 64.12 -19.77 -76.45
CA VAL A 6 63.76 -18.47 -75.85
C VAL A 6 62.29 -18.06 -76.11
N PRO A 7 61.74 -18.13 -77.35
CA PRO A 7 60.35 -17.77 -77.59
C PRO A 7 59.36 -18.74 -76.92
N ILE A 8 59.68 -20.03 -76.84
CA ILE A 8 58.81 -21.03 -76.20
C ILE A 8 58.69 -20.75 -74.70
N ILE A 9 59.79 -20.45 -74.02
CA ILE A 9 59.80 -20.11 -72.58
C ILE A 9 58.98 -18.83 -72.32
N SER A 10 59.11 -17.83 -73.19
CA SER A 10 58.35 -16.57 -73.08
C SER A 10 56.84 -16.78 -73.21
N VAL A 11 56.39 -17.60 -74.16
CA VAL A 11 54.97 -17.92 -74.34
C VAL A 11 54.42 -18.67 -73.13
N VAL A 12 55.15 -19.67 -72.61
CA VAL A 12 54.74 -20.43 -71.42
C VAL A 12 54.63 -19.50 -70.19
N ALA A 13 55.59 -18.60 -70.01
CA ALA A 13 55.55 -17.63 -68.92
C ALA A 13 54.33 -16.69 -69.03
N LEU A 14 53.99 -16.22 -70.24
CA LEU A 14 52.83 -15.34 -70.48
C LEU A 14 51.50 -16.07 -70.21
N VAL A 15 51.39 -17.33 -70.61
CA VAL A 15 50.20 -18.14 -70.29
C VAL A 15 50.08 -18.37 -68.79
N ALA A 16 51.20 -18.66 -68.10
CA ALA A 16 51.20 -18.85 -66.66
C ALA A 16 50.79 -17.59 -65.88
N THR A 17 51.25 -16.41 -66.29
CA THR A 17 50.86 -15.14 -65.66
C THR A 17 49.38 -14.81 -65.89
N LEU A 18 48.85 -15.06 -67.09
CA LEU A 18 47.43 -14.90 -67.38
C LEU A 18 46.56 -15.83 -66.50
N LEU A 19 46.94 -17.10 -66.36
CA LEU A 19 46.22 -18.06 -65.51
C LEU A 19 46.24 -17.63 -64.03
N CYS A 20 47.41 -17.20 -63.53
CA CYS A 20 47.53 -16.65 -62.18
C CYS A 20 46.65 -15.40 -61.99
N PHE A 21 46.61 -14.50 -62.97
CA PHE A 21 45.80 -13.29 -62.89
C PHE A 21 44.30 -13.60 -62.82
N ILE A 22 43.82 -14.55 -63.64
CA ILE A 22 42.43 -15.01 -63.62
C ILE A 22 42.10 -15.67 -62.28
N ALA A 23 42.98 -16.49 -61.73
CA ALA A 23 42.79 -17.13 -60.42
C ALA A 23 42.67 -16.08 -59.29
N VAL A 24 43.53 -15.05 -59.29
CA VAL A 24 43.48 -13.95 -58.33
C VAL A 24 42.18 -13.15 -58.45
N LEU A 25 41.72 -12.89 -59.68
CA LEU A 25 40.45 -12.20 -59.90
C LEU A 25 39.27 -12.99 -59.33
N ILE A 26 39.18 -14.29 -59.59
CA ILE A 26 38.11 -15.16 -59.05
C ILE A 26 38.15 -15.18 -57.52
N LEU A 27 39.34 -15.30 -56.91
CA LEU A 27 39.50 -15.24 -55.46
C LEU A 27 39.05 -13.90 -54.90
N SER A 28 39.41 -12.79 -55.54
CA SER A 28 39.02 -11.44 -55.07
C SER A 28 37.51 -11.22 -55.08
N ILE A 29 36.80 -11.74 -56.10
CA ILE A 29 35.34 -11.64 -56.20
C ILE A 29 34.68 -12.49 -55.11
N LYS A 30 35.13 -13.73 -54.91
CA LYS A 30 34.64 -14.59 -53.84
C LYS A 30 34.87 -14.00 -52.45
N HIS A 31 36.06 -13.44 -52.23
CA HIS A 31 36.41 -12.83 -50.96
C HIS A 31 35.57 -11.58 -50.68
N LYS A 32 35.32 -10.74 -51.69
CA LYS A 32 34.40 -9.60 -51.60
C LYS A 32 32.97 -10.05 -51.26
N ALA A 33 32.48 -11.12 -51.89
CA ALA A 33 31.15 -11.67 -51.60
C ALA A 33 31.04 -12.20 -50.16
N HIS A 34 32.06 -12.93 -49.68
CA HIS A 34 32.12 -13.39 -48.29
C HIS A 34 32.16 -12.24 -47.29
N VAL A 35 32.96 -11.20 -47.56
CA VAL A 35 33.02 -10.00 -46.71
C VAL A 35 31.68 -9.29 -46.68
N ALA A 36 31.02 -9.09 -47.83
CA ALA A 36 29.70 -8.45 -47.89
C ALA A 36 28.64 -9.23 -47.09
N MET A 37 28.65 -10.57 -47.16
CA MET A 37 27.77 -11.42 -46.37
C MET A 37 28.05 -11.29 -44.86
N LEU A 38 29.32 -11.31 -44.45
CA LEU A 38 29.71 -11.13 -43.04
C LEU A 38 29.30 -9.74 -42.52
N THR A 39 29.48 -8.68 -43.32
CA THR A 39 29.05 -7.33 -42.95
C THR A 39 27.54 -7.26 -42.74
N SER A 40 26.75 -7.89 -43.60
CA SER A 40 25.29 -7.94 -43.46
C SER A 40 24.85 -8.69 -42.20
N GLN A 41 25.50 -9.81 -41.87
CA GLN A 41 25.23 -10.54 -40.62
C GLN A 41 25.57 -9.69 -39.39
N TYR A 42 26.71 -9.00 -39.41
CA TYR A 42 27.14 -8.12 -38.32
C TYR A 42 26.14 -6.97 -38.08
N GLN A 43 25.66 -6.32 -39.14
CA GLN A 43 24.63 -5.27 -39.05
C GLN A 43 23.34 -5.79 -38.41
N THR A 44 22.93 -7.02 -38.75
CA THR A 44 21.74 -7.63 -38.15
C THR A 44 21.95 -7.88 -36.65
N GLN A 45 23.14 -8.36 -36.27
CA GLN A 45 23.48 -8.60 -34.88
C GLN A 45 23.55 -7.31 -34.06
N GLU A 46 24.06 -6.22 -34.64
CA GLU A 46 24.07 -4.90 -34.02
C GLU A 46 22.64 -4.38 -33.75
N LEU A 47 21.72 -4.59 -34.70
CA LEU A 47 20.32 -4.22 -34.53
C LEU A 47 19.65 -5.01 -33.39
N ILE A 48 19.95 -6.32 -33.26
CA ILE A 48 19.45 -7.13 -32.14
C ILE A 48 19.99 -6.59 -30.82
N LEU A 49 21.28 -6.26 -30.75
CA LEU A 49 21.90 -5.73 -29.54
C LEU A 49 21.28 -4.40 -29.11
N ASN A 50 21.06 -3.48 -30.06
CA ASN A 50 20.37 -2.22 -29.81
C ASN A 50 18.92 -2.43 -29.32
N ASN A 51 18.19 -3.39 -29.90
CA ASN A 51 16.85 -3.71 -29.43
C ASN A 51 16.85 -4.28 -28.00
N ILE A 52 17.79 -5.18 -27.69
CA ILE A 52 17.94 -5.73 -26.33
C ILE A 52 18.25 -4.61 -25.35
N GLN A 53 19.18 -3.71 -25.68
CA GLN A 53 19.52 -2.58 -24.84
C GLN A 53 18.32 -1.67 -24.60
N ARG A 54 17.57 -1.34 -25.66
CA ARG A 54 16.35 -0.53 -25.56
C ARG A 54 15.28 -1.17 -24.68
N VAL A 55 15.05 -2.47 -24.83
CA VAL A 55 14.09 -3.21 -24.00
C VAL A 55 14.56 -3.24 -22.54
N ASN A 56 15.86 -3.40 -22.30
CA ASN A 56 16.42 -3.38 -20.96
C ASN A 56 16.27 -2.00 -20.29
N ASP A 57 16.54 -0.92 -21.03
CA ASP A 57 16.34 0.45 -20.55
C ASP A 57 14.87 0.72 -20.22
N GLN A 58 13.95 0.26 -21.09
CA GLN A 58 12.51 0.37 -20.85
C GLN A 58 12.10 -0.40 -19.59
N LEU A 59 12.61 -1.63 -19.42
CA LEU A 59 12.34 -2.45 -18.25
C LEU A 59 12.85 -1.78 -16.97
N HIS A 60 14.03 -1.16 -17.01
CA HIS A 60 14.56 -0.39 -15.88
C HIS A 60 13.67 0.79 -15.51
N ILE A 61 13.17 1.53 -16.50
CA ILE A 61 12.22 2.64 -16.27
C ILE A 61 10.92 2.13 -15.65
N ASP A 62 10.39 1.01 -16.14
CA ASP A 62 9.14 0.44 -15.64
C ASP A 62 9.29 -0.09 -14.21
N ILE A 63 10.40 -0.74 -13.89
CA ILE A 63 10.74 -1.18 -12.53
C ILE A 63 10.81 0.02 -11.59
N GLU A 64 11.50 1.10 -11.99
CA GLU A 64 11.63 2.30 -11.16
C GLU A 64 10.28 2.99 -10.95
N LYS A 65 9.42 3.01 -11.98
CA LYS A 65 8.06 3.54 -11.88
C LYS A 65 7.22 2.71 -10.90
N LEU A 66 7.24 1.38 -11.02
CA LEU A 66 6.52 0.49 -10.10
C LEU A 66 7.03 0.62 -8.67
N ARG A 67 8.35 0.74 -8.48
CA ARG A 67 8.95 0.99 -7.16
C ARG A 67 8.44 2.28 -6.54
N LYS A 68 8.44 3.39 -7.28
CA LYS A 68 7.92 4.68 -6.81
C LYS A 68 6.43 4.61 -6.46
N GLN A 69 5.62 3.94 -7.29
CA GLN A 69 4.21 3.74 -7.00
C GLN A 69 4.00 2.91 -5.72
N GLY A 70 4.77 1.85 -5.53
CA GLY A 70 4.74 1.05 -4.31
C GLY A 70 5.13 1.85 -3.06
N GLU A 71 6.20 2.65 -3.15
CA GLU A 71 6.63 3.54 -2.06
C GLU A 71 5.58 4.60 -1.71
N GLN A 72 4.92 5.17 -2.73
CA GLN A 72 3.82 6.10 -2.52
C GLN A 72 2.63 5.43 -1.82
N ILE A 73 2.16 4.29 -2.32
CA ILE A 73 1.02 3.55 -1.74
C ILE A 73 1.32 3.13 -0.29
N THR A 74 2.53 2.65 -0.01
CA THR A 74 2.93 2.26 1.33
C THR A 74 3.01 3.45 2.29
N THR A 75 3.48 4.60 1.80
CA THR A 75 3.51 5.85 2.57
C THR A 75 2.11 6.37 2.88
N GLU A 76 1.24 6.42 1.88
CA GLU A 76 -0.17 6.81 2.02
C GLU A 76 -0.90 5.88 3.00
N ASN A 77 -0.78 4.56 2.83
CA ASN A 77 -1.37 3.58 3.75
C ASN A 77 -0.82 3.76 5.17
N ARG A 78 0.48 3.98 5.35
CA ARG A 78 1.06 4.22 6.68
C ARG A 78 0.49 5.48 7.32
N GLN A 79 0.27 6.55 6.56
CA GLN A 79 -0.35 7.77 7.06
C GLN A 79 -1.81 7.55 7.45
N VAL A 80 -2.59 6.90 6.59
CA VAL A 80 -3.99 6.55 6.86
C VAL A 80 -4.10 5.66 8.10
N SER A 81 -3.27 4.61 8.21
CA SER A 81 -3.25 3.73 9.37
C SER A 81 -2.94 4.48 10.66
N LYS A 82 -1.94 5.37 10.66
CA LYS A 82 -1.62 6.21 11.83
C LYS A 82 -2.78 7.14 12.21
N GLN A 83 -3.44 7.75 11.23
CA GLN A 83 -4.58 8.61 11.48
C GLN A 83 -5.75 7.81 12.07
N LEU A 84 -5.99 6.61 11.54
CA LEU A 84 -7.04 5.73 12.02
C LEU A 84 -6.75 5.25 13.44
N GLU A 85 -5.51 4.88 13.74
CA GLU A 85 -5.04 4.52 15.09
C GLU A 85 -5.32 5.64 16.10
N HIS A 86 -4.94 6.88 15.78
CA HIS A 86 -5.23 8.04 16.63
C HIS A 86 -6.74 8.25 16.83
N ARG A 87 -7.54 8.11 15.77
CA ARG A 87 -9.00 8.24 15.87
C ARG A 87 -9.59 7.15 16.76
N ILE A 88 -9.17 5.89 16.58
CA ILE A 88 -9.60 4.78 17.42
C ILE A 88 -9.24 5.04 18.88
N GLN A 89 -8.01 5.50 19.16
CA GLN A 89 -7.60 5.84 20.52
C GLN A 89 -8.45 6.97 21.12
N THR A 90 -8.72 8.02 20.35
CA THR A 90 -9.56 9.15 20.78
C THR A 90 -10.99 8.68 21.09
N LEU A 91 -11.59 7.87 20.21
CA LEU A 91 -12.91 7.31 20.44
C LEU A 91 -12.93 6.39 21.65
N HIS A 92 -11.88 5.58 21.86
CA HIS A 92 -11.77 4.71 23.02
C HIS A 92 -11.70 5.51 24.33
N THR A 93 -10.96 6.62 24.34
CA THR A 93 -10.96 7.54 25.49
C THR A 93 -12.33 8.17 25.71
N GLN A 94 -13.03 8.60 24.66
CA GLN A 94 -14.38 9.16 24.78
C GLN A 94 -15.39 8.13 25.33
N ILE A 95 -15.34 6.89 24.84
CA ILE A 95 -16.19 5.80 25.33
C ILE A 95 -15.89 5.53 26.81
N ASN A 96 -14.62 5.44 27.20
CA ASN A 96 -14.26 5.24 28.59
C ASN A 96 -14.76 6.37 29.49
N ASN A 97 -14.60 7.63 29.06
CA ASN A 97 -15.11 8.79 29.80
C ASN A 97 -16.64 8.76 29.91
N GLN A 98 -17.35 8.40 28.84
CA GLN A 98 -18.81 8.25 28.88
C GLN A 98 -19.24 7.12 29.82
N HIS A 99 -18.51 6.01 29.82
CA HIS A 99 -18.76 4.89 30.72
C HIS A 99 -18.54 5.29 32.18
N GLU A 100 -17.49 6.07 32.47
CA GLU A 100 -17.22 6.61 33.80
C GLU A 100 -18.36 7.54 34.25
N ILE A 101 -18.78 8.48 33.40
CA ILE A 101 -19.93 9.37 33.69
C ILE A 101 -21.21 8.55 33.92
N LEU A 102 -21.48 7.53 33.10
CA LEU A 102 -22.63 6.66 33.30
C LEU A 102 -22.57 5.90 34.64
N SER A 103 -21.39 5.41 35.03
CA SER A 103 -21.22 4.73 36.32
C SER A 103 -21.44 5.67 37.52
N GLN A 104 -21.03 6.93 37.40
CA GLN A 104 -21.28 7.96 38.40
C GLN A 104 -22.79 8.26 38.49
N LEU A 105 -23.46 8.48 37.35
CA LEU A 105 -24.90 8.71 37.31
C LEU A 105 -25.72 7.51 37.81
N GLN A 106 -25.30 6.28 37.52
CA GLN A 106 -25.95 5.08 38.07
C GLN A 106 -25.80 4.96 39.58
N THR A 107 -24.68 5.45 40.13
CA THR A 107 -24.47 5.52 41.58
C THR A 107 -25.41 6.56 42.20
N ASP A 108 -25.53 7.74 41.58
CA ASP A 108 -26.47 8.80 42.02
C ASP A 108 -27.94 8.37 41.91
N GLN A 109 -28.31 7.52 40.93
CA GLN A 109 -29.67 6.94 40.84
C GLN A 109 -30.01 5.95 41.96
N GLY A 110 -29.02 5.48 42.74
CA GLY A 110 -29.26 4.68 43.93
C GLY A 110 -30.12 5.42 44.95
N ASP A 111 -29.88 6.72 45.13
CA ASP A 111 -30.59 7.57 46.06
C ASP A 111 -32.04 7.80 45.61
N ASP A 112 -32.27 8.04 44.32
CA ASP A 112 -33.60 8.20 43.74
C ASP A 112 -34.51 6.99 43.96
N LYS A 113 -33.94 5.77 44.10
CA LYS A 113 -34.71 4.56 44.41
C LYS A 113 -35.27 4.60 45.83
N PHE A 114 -34.51 5.06 46.82
CA PHE A 114 -34.97 5.21 48.20
C PHE A 114 -36.06 6.28 48.29
N TYR A 115 -35.87 7.43 47.62
CA TYR A 115 -36.88 8.49 47.54
C TYR A 115 -38.16 8.03 46.84
N THR A 116 -38.04 7.32 45.70
CA THR A 116 -39.21 6.79 44.97
C THR A 116 -39.96 5.73 45.79
N ARG A 117 -39.25 4.91 46.58
CA ARG A 117 -39.85 3.92 47.48
C ARG A 117 -40.54 4.59 48.66
N ALA A 118 -39.92 5.59 49.28
CA ALA A 118 -40.49 6.36 50.38
C ALA A 118 -41.81 7.04 49.96
N ILE A 119 -41.86 7.67 48.78
CA ILE A 119 -43.08 8.26 48.23
C ILE A 119 -44.18 7.20 48.00
N LYS A 120 -43.83 5.98 47.56
CA LYS A 120 -44.80 4.88 47.41
C LYS A 120 -45.35 4.37 48.73
N LEU A 121 -44.54 4.34 49.80
CA LEU A 121 -44.98 3.96 51.14
C LEU A 121 -45.86 5.05 51.77
N ALA A 122 -45.47 6.32 51.66
CA ALA A 122 -46.29 7.46 52.09
C ALA A 122 -47.67 7.47 51.41
N LYS A 123 -47.73 7.16 50.10
CA LYS A 123 -49.01 7.01 49.36
C LYS A 123 -49.93 5.93 49.91
N LYS A 124 -49.37 4.88 50.52
CA LYS A 124 -50.14 3.80 51.14
C LYS A 124 -50.54 4.11 52.58
N GLY A 125 -50.14 5.27 53.12
CA GLY A 125 -50.43 5.68 54.49
C GLY A 125 -49.48 5.08 55.53
N ALA A 126 -48.27 4.66 55.13
CA ALA A 126 -47.23 4.25 56.05
C ALA A 126 -46.80 5.42 56.95
N ASP A 127 -46.51 5.13 58.22
CA ASP A 127 -46.11 6.13 59.20
C ASP A 127 -44.65 6.60 58.99
N ILE A 128 -44.27 7.75 59.57
CA ILE A 128 -42.93 8.33 59.42
C ILE A 128 -41.85 7.34 59.89
N ASP A 129 -42.05 6.71 61.05
CA ASP A 129 -41.13 5.72 61.62
C ASP A 129 -40.94 4.49 60.71
N GLU A 130 -42.02 4.07 60.05
CA GLU A 130 -42.01 2.93 59.12
C GLU A 130 -41.22 3.26 57.84
N ILE A 131 -41.39 4.46 57.30
CA ILE A 131 -40.68 4.91 56.09
C ILE A 131 -39.19 5.11 56.36
N VAL A 132 -38.84 5.68 57.52
CA VAL A 132 -37.44 5.87 57.95
C VAL A 132 -36.74 4.51 58.07
N THR A 133 -37.40 3.53 58.66
CA THR A 133 -36.82 2.20 58.88
C THR A 133 -36.69 1.40 57.57
N GLU A 134 -37.69 1.46 56.70
CA GLU A 134 -37.71 0.66 55.45
C GLU A 134 -36.94 1.27 54.28
N CYS A 135 -36.83 2.61 54.23
CA CYS A 135 -36.10 3.32 53.17
C CYS A 135 -34.73 3.84 53.63
N GLU A 136 -34.36 3.61 54.89
CA GLU A 136 -33.08 4.05 55.50
C GLU A 136 -32.81 5.56 55.33
N LEU A 137 -33.88 6.37 55.28
CA LEU A 137 -33.80 7.82 55.12
C LEU A 137 -33.82 8.54 56.49
N PRO A 138 -33.07 9.64 56.68
CA PRO A 138 -33.15 10.46 57.89
C PRO A 138 -34.56 11.01 58.16
N TYR A 139 -34.94 11.10 59.44
CA TYR A 139 -36.25 11.64 59.85
C TYR A 139 -36.59 12.99 59.22
N ALA A 140 -35.63 13.92 59.20
CA ALA A 140 -35.83 15.26 58.63
C ALA A 140 -36.13 15.23 57.12
N GLU A 141 -35.55 14.29 56.37
CA GLU A 141 -35.80 14.15 54.93
C GLU A 141 -37.18 13.54 54.66
N VAL A 142 -37.58 12.56 55.47
CA VAL A 142 -38.90 11.91 55.37
C VAL A 142 -40.03 12.88 55.71
N GLU A 143 -39.87 13.67 56.77
CA GLU A 143 -40.84 14.69 57.20
C GLU A 143 -41.00 15.79 56.13
N MET A 144 -39.89 16.23 55.54
CA MET A 144 -39.89 17.14 54.40
C MET A 144 -40.59 16.53 53.17
N LEU A 145 -40.29 15.28 52.80
CA LEU A 145 -40.92 14.58 51.66
C LEU A 145 -42.43 14.46 51.83
N ILE A 146 -42.89 14.09 53.03
CA ILE A 146 -44.31 13.93 53.32
C ILE A 146 -45.02 15.28 53.28
N SER A 147 -44.45 16.34 53.86
CA SER A 147 -45.07 17.68 53.84
C SER A 147 -45.20 18.24 52.41
N VAL A 148 -44.17 18.06 51.58
CA VAL A 148 -44.20 18.45 50.16
C VAL A 148 -45.24 17.62 49.38
N TYR A 149 -45.31 16.31 49.62
CA TYR A 149 -46.31 15.45 49.00
C TYR A 149 -47.74 15.83 49.41
N GLN A 150 -47.99 16.02 50.70
CA GLN A 150 -49.29 16.41 51.24
C GLN A 150 -49.76 17.74 50.68
N ASN A 151 -48.88 18.76 50.63
CA ASN A 151 -49.16 20.06 50.00
C ASN A 151 -49.49 19.96 48.50
N LYS A 152 -48.88 18.99 47.79
CA LYS A 152 -49.17 18.75 46.38
C LYS A 152 -50.49 18.00 46.15
N THR A 153 -50.95 17.22 47.13
CA THR A 153 -52.23 16.49 47.07
C THR A 153 -53.41 17.26 47.62
N SER A 154 -53.17 18.28 48.45
CA SER A 154 -54.19 19.17 49.03
C SER A 154 -54.43 20.45 48.21
N SER A 155 -53.63 20.68 47.16
CA SER A 155 -53.85 21.67 46.11
C SER A 155 -54.35 21.02 44.83
#